data_AF-A0A832FHJ4-F1
#
_entry.id   AF-A0A832FHJ4-F1
#
_cell.length_a   1.000
_cell.length_b   1.000
_cell.length_c   1.000
_cell.angle_alpha   90.00
_cell.angle_beta   90.00
_cell.angle_gamma   90.00
#
_symmetry.space_group_name_H-M   'P 1'
#
loop_
_entity.id
_entity.type
_entity.pdbx_description
1 polymer ?
#
loop_
_entity_poly.entity_id
_entity_poly.type
_entity_poly.pdbx_seq_one_letter_code
_entity_poly.pdbx_strand_id
1 'polypeptide(L)' 'MEACPKQPPAIAVEWEKNAFIFSLESTGALSPERIMMEAIKILEKQLKEFASQIEVLKA' A
#
# COMPACT_ATOMS: atom_id res chain seq x y z
N MET A 1 9.48 -20.63 -16.78
CA MET A 1 9.04 -20.99 -18.14
C MET A 1 9.04 -19.71 -18.94
N GLU A 2 9.96 -19.52 -19.89
CA GLU A 2 9.90 -18.34 -20.76
C GLU A 2 8.69 -18.49 -21.68
N ALA A 3 7.77 -17.54 -21.64
CA ALA A 3 6.55 -17.59 -22.43
C ALA A 3 6.81 -17.50 -23.95
N CYS A 4 7.98 -16.98 -24.35
CA CYS A 4 8.41 -16.91 -25.74
C CYS A 4 9.94 -17.02 -25.84
N PRO A 5 10.49 -18.02 -26.57
CA PRO A 5 11.94 -18.21 -26.70
C PRO A 5 12.59 -17.26 -27.73
N LYS A 6 11.82 -16.36 -28.37
CA LYS A 6 12.34 -15.41 -29.37
C LYS A 6 12.96 -14.20 -28.67
N GLN A 7 14.11 -13.75 -29.17
CA GLN A 7 14.80 -12.55 -28.68
C GLN A 7 14.82 -11.44 -29.74
N PRO A 8 14.34 -10.22 -29.43
CA PRO A 8 13.64 -9.85 -28.19
C PRO A 8 12.20 -10.42 -28.14
N PRO A 9 11.62 -10.60 -26.94
CA PRO A 9 10.23 -11.02 -26.80
C PRO A 9 9.27 -9.95 -27.33
N ALA A 10 8.14 -10.37 -27.88
CA ALA A 10 7.13 -9.46 -28.43
C ALA A 10 6.31 -8.71 -27.36
N ILE A 11 6.30 -9.22 -26.12
CA ILE A 11 5.58 -8.65 -24.98
C ILE A 11 6.55 -8.60 -23.80
N ALA A 12 6.61 -7.46 -23.12
CA ALA A 12 7.26 -7.33 -21.82
C ALA A 12 6.25 -7.70 -20.74
N VAL A 13 6.54 -8.75 -19.96
CA VAL A 13 5.71 -9.15 -18.81
C VAL A 13 6.28 -8.47 -17.58
N GLU A 14 5.63 -7.39 -17.16
CA GLU A 14 6.03 -6.61 -15.99
C GLU A 14 4.82 -6.17 -15.18
N TRP A 15 5.08 -5.83 -13.91
CA TRP A 15 4.08 -5.26 -13.02
C TRP A 15 4.06 -3.74 -13.16
N GLU A 16 2.87 -3.14 -13.13
CA GLU A 16 2.75 -1.69 -13.01
C GLU A 16 3.17 -1.25 -11.61
N LYS A 17 4.29 -0.53 -11.52
CA LYS A 17 4.95 -0.19 -10.26
C LYS A 17 4.05 0.58 -9.29
N ASN A 18 3.12 1.37 -9.81
CA ASN A 18 2.26 2.23 -8.99
C ASN A 18 0.82 1.71 -8.83
N ALA A 19 0.51 0.51 -9.36
CA ALA A 19 -0.79 -0.11 -9.22
C ALA A 19 -0.70 -1.28 -8.24
N PHE A 20 -1.61 -1.31 -7.27
CA PHE A 20 -1.65 -2.37 -6.28
C PHE A 20 -3.00 -3.06 -6.26
N ILE A 21 -2.96 -4.39 -6.15
CA ILE A 21 -4.16 -5.22 -5.99
C ILE A 21 -4.14 -5.75 -4.56
N PHE A 22 -5.05 -5.24 -3.74
CA PHE A 22 -5.15 -5.61 -2.33
C PHE A 22 -6.22 -6.69 -2.17
N SER A 23 -5.93 -7.71 -1.37
CA SER A 23 -6.92 -8.65 -0.86
C SER A 23 -7.05 -8.46 0.64
N LEU A 24 -8.26 -8.14 1.10
CA LEU A 24 -8.55 -7.85 2.50
C LEU A 24 -9.74 -8.68 2.95
N GLU A 25 -9.51 -9.51 3.96
CA GLU A 25 -10.52 -10.35 4.56
C GLU A 25 -10.73 -9.95 6.02
N SER A 26 -11.99 -9.92 6.45
CA SER A 26 -12.35 -9.66 7.83
C SER A 26 -12.65 -10.96 8.56
N THR A 27 -12.35 -10.99 9.86
CA THR A 27 -12.80 -12.04 10.78
C THR A 27 -14.28 -11.93 11.16
N GLY A 28 -14.97 -10.87 10.70
CA GLY A 28 -16.38 -10.60 10.99
C GLY A 28 -16.62 -9.52 12.07
N ALA A 29 -15.57 -9.06 12.77
CA ALA A 29 -15.71 -8.00 13.79
C ALA A 29 -16.01 -6.61 13.18
N LEU A 30 -15.47 -6.31 12.00
CA LEU A 30 -15.66 -5.07 11.24
C LEU A 30 -15.74 -5.38 9.75
N SER A 31 -16.40 -4.55 8.93
CA SER A 31 -16.36 -4.75 7.48
C SER A 31 -14.95 -4.45 6.91
N PRO A 32 -14.50 -5.11 5.83
CA PRO A 32 -13.23 -4.83 5.17
C PRO A 32 -13.05 -3.34 4.81
N GLU A 33 -14.11 -2.69 4.33
CA GLU A 33 -14.09 -1.26 3.98
C GLU A 33 -13.80 -0.40 5.22
N ARG A 34 -14.41 -0.76 6.36
CA ARG A 34 -14.17 -0.04 7.61
C ARG A 34 -12.74 -0.26 8.11
N ILE A 35 -12.23 -1.49 8.02
CA ILE A 35 -10.84 -1.80 8.39
C ILE A 35 -9.87 -0.94 7.58
N MET A 36 -10.04 -0.86 6.26
CA MET A 36 -9.19 -0.04 5.39
C MET A 36 -9.23 1.43 5.79
N MET A 37 -10.43 1.97 6.04
CA MET A 37 -10.60 3.37 6.44
C MET A 37 -9.94 3.69 7.79
N GLU A 38 -10.08 2.80 8.79
CA GLU A 38 -9.46 2.99 10.09
C GLU A 38 -7.93 2.84 10.04
N ALA A 39 -7.40 1.92 9.22
CA ALA A 39 -5.97 1.79 9.00
C ALA A 39 -5.35 3.09 8.46
N ILE A 40 -6.00 3.74 7.49
CA ILE A 40 -5.56 5.03 6.95
C ILE A 40 -5.56 6.11 8.04
N LYS A 41 -6.63 6.21 8.83
CA LYS A 41 -6.72 7.21 9.92
C LYS A 41 -5.66 7.01 11.00
N ILE A 42 -5.38 5.75 11.36
CA ILE A 42 -4.35 5.43 12.35
C ILE A 42 -2.98 5.86 11.82
N LEU A 43 -2.66 5.55 10.56
CA LEU A 43 -1.42 5.97 9.93
C LEU A 43 -1.30 7.50 9.89
N GLU A 44 -2.36 8.20 9.48
CA GLU A 44 -2.41 9.66 9.48
C GLU A 44 -2.12 10.24 10.87
N LYS A 45 -2.74 9.68 11.91
CA LYS A 45 -2.52 10.11 13.30
C LYS A 45 -1.07 9.91 13.73
N GLN A 46 -0.49 8.75 13.43
CA GLN A 46 0.92 8.46 13.76
C GLN A 46 1.88 9.44 13.08
N LEU A 47 1.64 9.75 11.80
CA LEU A 47 2.46 10.71 11.06
C LEU A 47 2.34 12.14 11.63
N LYS A 48 1.13 12.56 12.00
CA LYS A 48 0.90 13.87 12.64
C LYS A 48 1.57 13.97 14.00
N GLU A 49 1.49 12.90 14.80
CA GLU A 49 2.15 12.83 16.11
C GLU A 49 3.68 12.89 15.97
N PHE A 50 4.23 12.19 14.99
CA PHE A 50 5.67 12.26 14.72
C PHE A 50 6.10 13.65 14.25
N ALA A 51 5.32 14.29 13.38
CA ALA A 51 5.60 15.64 12.91
C ALA A 51 5.60 16.67 14.04
N SER A 52 4.64 16.59 14.97
CA SER A 52 4.58 17.52 16.11
C SER A 52 5.78 17.37 17.06
N GLN A 53 6.26 16.15 17.27
CA GLN A 53 7.48 15.92 18.07
C GLN A 53 8.72 16.56 17.41
N ILE A 54 8.82 16.53 16.09
CA ILE A 54 9.91 17.21 15.36
C ILE A 54 9.81 18.72 15.50
N GLU A 55 8.60 19.30 15.44
CA GLU A 55 8.40 20.74 15.58
C GLU A 55 8.83 21.25 16.96
N VAL A 56 8.51 20.49 18.03
CA VAL A 56 8.95 20.82 19.39
C VAL A 56 10.47 20.81 19.52
N LEU A 57 11.17 19.89 18.85
CA LEU A 57 12.64 19.79 18.89
C LEU A 57 13.36 20.87 18.06
N LYS A 58 12.66 21.52 17.13
CA LYS A 58 13.22 22.60 16.29
C LYS A 58 13.07 23.98 16.94
N ALA A 59 12.25 24.11 17.98
CA ALA A 59 12.06 25.33 18.76
C ALA A 59 13.09 25.43 19.90
#